data_AF-A0A381ZVY3-F1
#
_entry.id   AF-A0A381ZVY3-F1
#
_cell.length_a   1.000
_cell.length_b   1.000
_cell.length_c   1.000
_cell.angle_alpha   90.00
_cell.angle_beta   90.00
_cell.angle_gamma   90.00
#
_symmetry.space_group_name_H-M   'P 1'
#
loop_
_entity.id
_entity.type
_entity.pdbx_description
1 polymer ?
#
loop_
_entity_poly.entity_id
_entity_poly.type
_entity_poly.pdbx_seq_one_letter_code
_entity_poly.pdbx_strand_id
1 'polypeptide(L)'
;AEAAGRDQLVLDLSCAADDDGRYVVATDRWQKLTDFEVCAANLEMLSAYCFEFLIHATQVEGRLQGIDARLVTLLGDATPLPTTYAGGVRSMEDVDQIESLGQGRLDYTVGSALDLFGGSGVKYEGLIERHRS
;
A
#
# COMPACT_ATOMS: atom_id res chain seq x y z
N ALA A 1 10.11 -0.02 19.84
CA ALA A 1 10.83 1.23 19.56
C ALA A 1 12.03 1.49 20.47
N GLU A 2 12.40 0.59 21.41
CA GLU A 2 13.56 0.84 22.29
C GLU A 2 14.93 0.57 21.63
N ALA A 3 15.01 -0.26 20.57
CA ALA A 3 16.26 -0.54 19.85
C ALA A 3 16.44 0.29 18.56
N ALA A 4 15.33 0.62 17.89
CA ALA A 4 15.25 1.56 16.77
C ALA A 4 14.14 2.56 17.10
N GLY A 5 14.46 3.85 17.09
CA GLY A 5 13.50 4.90 17.42
C GLY A 5 12.31 4.87 16.47
N ARG A 6 11.13 5.31 16.94
CA ARG A 6 9.90 5.39 16.15
C ARG A 6 10.13 6.07 14.79
N ASP A 7 10.91 7.15 14.78
CA ASP A 7 11.23 7.98 13.61
C ASP A 7 12.15 7.29 12.58
N GLN A 8 12.53 6.03 12.83
CA GLN A 8 13.36 5.21 11.95
C GLN A 8 12.71 3.86 11.62
N LEU A 9 11.45 3.65 12.00
CA LEU A 9 10.71 2.42 11.76
C LEU A 9 9.58 2.63 10.75
N VAL A 10 9.57 1.81 9.71
CA VAL A 10 8.42 1.59 8.82
C VAL A 10 7.80 0.25 9.19
N LEU A 11 6.48 0.20 9.38
CA LEU A 11 5.77 -1.07 9.54
C LEU A 11 5.20 -1.52 8.20
N ASP A 12 5.68 -2.66 7.71
CA ASP A 12 5.13 -3.35 6.54
C ASP A 12 3.98 -4.27 6.99
N LEU A 13 2.76 -3.95 6.55
CA LEU A 13 1.58 -4.77 6.76
C LEU A 13 1.14 -5.36 5.42
N SER A 14 1.39 -6.66 5.27
CA SER A 14 0.79 -7.46 4.21
C SER A 14 -0.69 -7.69 4.53
N CYS A 15 -1.59 -7.30 3.63
CA CYS A 15 -3.03 -7.29 3.85
C CYS A 15 -3.77 -8.13 2.80
N ALA A 16 -4.88 -8.73 3.21
CA ALA A 16 -5.81 -9.47 2.36
C ALA A 16 -7.24 -9.35 2.88
N ALA A 17 -8.23 -9.48 2.00
CA ALA A 17 -9.62 -9.59 2.41
C ALA A 17 -9.88 -10.96 3.06
N ASP A 18 -10.53 -10.97 4.22
CA ASP A 18 -11.10 -12.17 4.85
C ASP A 18 -12.44 -12.57 4.21
N ASP A 19 -13.03 -13.67 4.70
CA ASP A 19 -14.30 -14.20 4.18
C ASP A 19 -15.49 -13.22 4.38
N ASP A 20 -15.39 -12.31 5.34
CA ASP A 20 -16.38 -11.25 5.61
C ASP A 20 -16.10 -9.97 4.81
N GLY A 21 -15.02 -9.95 4.01
CA GLY A 21 -14.62 -8.83 3.17
C GLY A 21 -13.93 -7.69 3.91
N ARG A 22 -13.45 -7.92 5.14
CA ARG A 22 -12.59 -7.01 5.90
C ARG A 22 -11.14 -7.22 5.50
N TYR A 23 -10.35 -6.15 5.49
CA TYR A 23 -8.91 -6.29 5.26
C TYR A 23 -8.22 -6.62 6.58
N VAL A 24 -7.52 -7.76 6.61
CA VAL A 24 -6.75 -8.22 7.76
C VAL A 24 -5.29 -8.44 7.40
N VAL A 25 -4.41 -8.37 8.39
CA VAL A 25 -2.99 -8.66 8.21
C VAL A 25 -2.83 -10.15 7.91
N ALA A 26 -2.04 -10.45 6.88
CA ALA A 26 -1.65 -11.77 6.47
C ALA A 26 -0.17 -12.01 6.79
N THR A 27 0.15 -13.21 7.26
CA THR A 27 1.50 -13.62 7.66
C THR A 27 1.85 -14.95 6.99
N ASP A 28 3.08 -15.43 7.20
CA ASP A 28 3.58 -16.70 6.67
C ASP A 28 3.41 -16.80 5.15
N ARG A 29 4.05 -15.87 4.40
CA ARG A 29 3.92 -15.73 2.94
C ARG A 29 2.46 -15.66 2.47
N TRP A 30 1.65 -14.93 3.23
CA TRP A 30 0.23 -14.67 2.98
C TRP A 30 -0.68 -15.91 3.10
N GLN A 31 -0.17 -17.01 3.64
CA GLN A 31 -0.94 -18.25 3.82
C GLN A 31 -1.80 -18.22 5.10
N LYS A 32 -1.47 -17.33 6.05
CA LYS A 32 -2.17 -17.23 7.32
C LYS A 32 -2.76 -15.83 7.51
N LEU A 33 -4.08 -15.71 7.38
CA LEU A 33 -4.80 -14.53 7.82
C LEU A 33 -4.80 -14.45 9.36
N THR A 34 -4.69 -13.23 9.87
CA THR A 34 -4.78 -12.94 11.30
C THR A 34 -6.14 -12.31 11.63
N ASP A 35 -6.42 -12.10 12.91
CA ASP A 35 -7.55 -11.32 13.40
C ASP A 35 -7.27 -9.81 13.47
N PHE A 36 -6.07 -9.38 13.07
CA PHE A 36 -5.69 -7.97 13.09
C PHE A 36 -6.23 -7.25 11.86
N GLU A 37 -7.35 -6.56 12.04
CA GLU A 37 -7.99 -5.75 11.00
C GLU A 37 -7.20 -4.49 10.68
N VAL A 38 -7.10 -4.16 9.40
CA VAL A 38 -6.55 -2.91 8.89
C VAL A 38 -7.67 -1.88 8.90
N CYS A 39 -7.80 -1.17 10.02
CA CYS A 39 -8.82 -0.13 10.20
C CYS A 39 -8.24 1.06 10.97
N ALA A 40 -8.97 2.18 10.99
CA ALA A 40 -8.50 3.42 11.61
C ALA A 40 -8.03 3.22 13.06
N ALA A 41 -8.79 2.50 13.88
CA ALA A 41 -8.45 2.27 15.29
C ALA A 41 -7.14 1.48 15.46
N ASN A 42 -6.93 0.46 14.63
CA ASN A 42 -5.73 -0.38 14.70
C ASN A 42 -4.50 0.33 14.11
N LEU A 43 -4.67 1.11 13.04
CA LEU A 43 -3.61 1.94 12.48
C LEU A 43 -3.20 3.06 13.43
N GLU A 44 -4.15 3.71 14.12
CA GLU A 44 -3.87 4.69 15.18
C GLU A 44 -3.05 4.06 16.30
N MET A 45 -3.42 2.86 16.75
CA MET A 45 -2.66 2.12 17.77
C MET A 45 -1.23 1.81 17.31
N LEU A 46 -1.04 1.37 16.06
CA LEU A 46 0.29 1.09 15.52
C LEU A 46 1.14 2.34 15.29
N SER A 47 0.51 3.50 15.05
CA SER A 47 1.18 4.77 14.77
C SER A 47 2.12 5.23 15.90
N ALA A 48 1.90 4.75 17.13
CA ALA A 48 2.76 4.99 18.28
C ALA A 48 4.14 4.33 18.15
N TYR A 49 4.31 3.37 17.24
CA TYR A 49 5.52 2.55 17.12
C TYR A 49 6.34 2.79 15.85
N CYS A 50 5.78 3.48 14.84
CA CYS A 50 6.44 3.82 13.58
C CYS A 50 6.18 5.27 13.14
N PHE A 51 6.92 5.72 12.12
CA PHE A 51 6.69 7.02 11.48
C PHE A 51 5.97 6.90 10.13
N GLU A 52 5.96 5.71 9.54
CA GLU A 52 5.34 5.41 8.25
C GLU A 52 4.78 3.98 8.23
N PHE A 53 3.74 3.79 7.43
CA PHE A 53 3.24 2.47 7.05
C PHE A 53 3.59 2.13 5.60
N LEU A 54 3.99 0.89 5.35
CA LEU A 54 3.96 0.30 4.01
C LEU A 54 2.85 -0.75 4.01
N ILE A 55 1.77 -0.50 3.27
CA ILE A 55 0.62 -1.42 3.24
C ILE A 55 0.60 -2.14 1.91
N HIS A 56 0.75 -3.45 1.96
CA HIS A 56 0.90 -4.29 0.78
C HIS A 56 -0.34 -5.17 0.56
N ALA A 57 -1.04 -4.97 -0.56
CA ALA A 57 -2.15 -5.82 -1.01
C ALA A 57 -1.66 -7.16 -1.62
N THR A 58 -1.76 -8.24 -0.84
CA THR A 58 -1.14 -9.54 -1.19
C THR A 58 -1.91 -10.35 -2.24
N GLN A 59 -3.20 -10.05 -2.44
CA GLN A 59 -4.04 -10.76 -3.43
C GLN A 59 -3.89 -10.22 -4.86
N VAL A 60 -3.23 -9.06 -5.05
CA VAL A 60 -3.03 -8.41 -6.35
C VAL A 60 -1.58 -8.47 -6.86
N GLU A 61 -0.62 -8.88 -6.02
CA GLU A 61 0.76 -9.01 -6.44
C GLU A 61 0.95 -10.12 -7.50
N GLY A 62 1.60 -9.77 -8.61
CA GLY A 62 1.97 -10.69 -9.68
C GLY A 62 0.84 -11.11 -10.63
N ARG A 63 -0.42 -10.65 -10.44
CA ARG A 63 -1.55 -11.03 -11.30
C ARG A 63 -1.95 -10.00 -12.36
N LEU A 64 -1.33 -8.82 -12.39
CA LEU A 64 -1.65 -7.71 -13.32
C LEU A 64 -3.15 -7.32 -13.33
N GLN A 65 -3.84 -7.46 -12.19
CA GLN A 65 -5.27 -7.15 -12.10
C GLN A 65 -5.57 -5.69 -11.77
N GLY A 66 -4.54 -4.84 -11.64
CA GLY A 66 -4.67 -3.45 -11.19
C GLY A 66 -4.61 -3.34 -9.68
N ILE A 67 -4.84 -2.12 -9.19
CA ILE A 67 -4.86 -1.80 -7.77
C ILE A 67 -6.09 -2.35 -7.06
N ASP A 68 -6.02 -2.54 -5.75
CA ASP A 68 -7.21 -2.77 -4.94
C ASP A 68 -7.85 -1.44 -4.52
N ALA A 69 -8.79 -0.96 -5.33
CA ALA A 69 -9.48 0.32 -5.11
C ALA A 69 -10.20 0.42 -3.74
N ARG A 70 -10.71 -0.69 -3.20
CA ARG A 70 -11.40 -0.69 -1.90
C ARG A 70 -10.41 -0.51 -0.77
N LEU A 71 -9.27 -1.18 -0.83
CA LEU A 71 -8.20 -1.01 0.13
C LEU A 71 -7.60 0.40 0.05
N VAL A 72 -7.34 0.92 -1.14
CA VAL A 72 -6.82 2.28 -1.32
C VAL A 72 -7.77 3.32 -0.71
N THR A 73 -9.08 3.20 -0.96
CA THR A 73 -10.09 4.09 -0.35
C THR A 73 -10.05 4.02 1.18
N LEU A 74 -10.05 2.80 1.73
CA LEU A 74 -9.95 2.56 3.17
C LEU A 74 -8.71 3.21 3.77
N LEU A 75 -7.55 3.09 3.12
CA LEU A 75 -6.30 3.68 3.60
C LEU A 75 -6.31 5.21 3.52
N GLY A 76 -6.89 5.78 2.45
CA GLY A 76 -7.09 7.22 2.32
C GLY A 76 -7.92 7.81 3.46
N ASP A 77 -8.92 7.07 3.93
CA ASP A 77 -9.76 7.46 5.07
C ASP A 77 -9.09 7.22 6.44
N ALA A 78 -8.42 6.08 6.60
CA ALA A 78 -8.09 5.53 7.91
C ALA A 78 -6.66 5.80 8.42
N THR A 79 -5.71 6.11 7.53
CA THR A 79 -4.29 6.18 7.90
C THR A 79 -3.99 7.45 8.72
N PRO A 80 -3.27 7.36 9.85
CA PRO A 80 -2.91 8.53 10.67
C PRO A 80 -1.51 9.09 10.36
N LEU A 81 -0.71 8.35 9.59
CA LEU A 81 0.69 8.65 9.26
C LEU A 81 0.90 8.59 7.74
N PRO A 82 2.03 9.12 7.22
CA PRO A 82 2.49 8.80 5.88
C PRO A 82 2.35 7.29 5.61
N THR A 83 1.77 6.96 4.46
CA THR A 83 1.46 5.58 4.13
C THR A 83 1.74 5.35 2.65
N THR A 84 2.61 4.37 2.39
CA THR A 84 2.93 3.89 1.05
C THR A 84 2.09 2.66 0.74
N TYR A 85 1.25 2.73 -0.30
CA TYR A 85 0.53 1.57 -0.83
C TYR A 85 1.41 0.78 -1.80
N ALA A 86 1.51 -0.54 -1.60
CA ALA A 86 2.21 -1.45 -2.49
C ALA A 86 1.26 -2.53 -3.03
N GLY A 87 1.15 -2.63 -4.35
CA GLY A 87 0.45 -3.75 -4.98
C GLY A 87 -0.32 -3.40 -6.24
N GLY A 88 0.00 -4.09 -7.33
CA GLY A 88 -0.90 -4.19 -8.49
C GLY A 88 -0.87 -3.06 -9.50
N VAL A 89 -0.08 -1.98 -9.30
CA VAL A 89 0.04 -0.89 -10.28
C VAL A 89 0.50 -1.44 -11.63
N ARG A 90 -0.32 -1.25 -12.67
CA ARG A 90 -0.05 -1.72 -14.04
C ARG A 90 0.09 -0.60 -15.06
N SER A 91 -0.34 0.62 -14.75
CA SER A 91 -0.34 1.76 -15.68
C SER A 91 -0.34 3.09 -14.91
N MET A 92 -0.16 4.20 -15.64
CA MET A 92 -0.32 5.54 -15.06
C MET A 92 -1.76 5.82 -14.60
N GLU A 93 -2.77 5.17 -15.20
CA GLU A 93 -4.16 5.28 -14.77
C GLU A 93 -4.37 4.72 -13.36
N ASP A 94 -3.70 3.60 -13.03
CA ASP A 94 -3.74 3.05 -11.68
C ASP A 94 -3.10 4.02 -10.67
N VAL A 95 -2.05 4.75 -11.07
CA VAL A 95 -1.45 5.81 -10.24
C VAL A 95 -2.45 6.95 -10.00
N ASP A 96 -3.14 7.41 -11.06
CA ASP A 96 -4.20 8.42 -10.93
C ASP A 96 -5.32 7.96 -9.99
N GLN A 97 -5.69 6.68 -10.05
CA GLN A 97 -6.69 6.10 -9.17
C GLN A 97 -6.21 6.05 -7.71
N ILE A 98 -4.94 5.71 -7.45
CA ILE A 98 -4.40 5.73 -6.08
C ILE A 98 -4.48 7.13 -5.49
N GLU A 99 -4.06 8.16 -6.23
CA GLU A 99 -4.12 9.53 -5.74
C GLU A 99 -5.56 10.00 -5.49
N SER A 100 -6.48 9.68 -6.40
CA SER A 100 -7.89 10.06 -6.29
C SER A 100 -8.58 9.37 -5.11
N LEU A 101 -8.51 8.03 -5.05
CA LEU A 101 -9.16 7.23 -4.01
C LEU A 101 -8.47 7.38 -2.64
N GLY A 102 -7.14 7.53 -2.65
CA GLY A 102 -6.32 7.82 -1.49
C GLY A 102 -6.37 9.27 -1.03
N GLN A 103 -7.16 10.13 -1.69
CA GLN A 103 -7.38 11.53 -1.34
C GLN A 103 -6.09 12.37 -1.31
N GLY A 104 -5.10 12.00 -2.13
CA GLY A 104 -3.77 12.62 -2.15
C GLY A 104 -2.94 12.38 -0.89
N ARG A 105 -3.33 11.40 -0.05
CA ARG A 105 -2.68 11.09 1.24
C ARG A 105 -1.77 9.86 1.20
N LEU A 106 -1.81 9.11 0.09
CA LEU A 106 -1.07 7.86 -0.06
C LEU A 106 0.04 8.02 -1.08
N ASP A 107 1.23 7.56 -0.70
CA ASP A 107 2.31 7.26 -1.62
C ASP A 107 2.07 5.88 -2.27
N TYR A 108 2.84 5.54 -3.30
CA TYR A 108 2.68 4.29 -4.02
C TYR A 108 4.00 3.69 -4.50
N THR A 109 4.03 2.38 -4.69
CA THR A 109 5.14 1.67 -5.35
C THR A 109 4.78 1.22 -6.76
N VAL A 110 5.77 1.25 -7.65
CA VAL A 110 5.67 0.68 -9.00
C VAL A 110 6.83 -0.29 -9.20
N GLY A 111 6.49 -1.58 -9.30
CA GLY A 111 7.44 -2.67 -9.49
C GLY A 111 7.44 -3.17 -10.93
N SER A 112 6.90 -4.37 -11.14
CA SER A 112 6.96 -5.13 -12.41
C SER A 112 6.38 -4.42 -13.64
N ALA A 113 5.50 -3.44 -13.47
CA ALA A 113 4.96 -2.65 -14.59
C ALA A 113 5.94 -1.60 -15.14
N LEU A 114 6.98 -1.27 -14.38
CA LEU A 114 7.98 -0.27 -14.74
C LEU A 114 8.91 -0.77 -15.85
N ASP A 115 9.16 0.07 -16.85
CA ASP A 115 10.06 -0.21 -17.97
C ASP A 115 11.49 -0.59 -17.55
N LEU A 116 12.00 -0.02 -16.46
CA LEU A 116 13.31 -0.38 -15.88
C LEU A 116 13.41 -1.86 -15.47
N PHE A 117 12.28 -2.51 -15.17
CA PHE A 117 12.21 -3.92 -14.79
C PHE A 117 11.67 -4.82 -15.91
N GLY A 118 11.61 -4.30 -17.15
CA GLY A 118 11.10 -5.02 -18.31
C GLY A 118 9.58 -4.96 -18.48
N GLY A 119 8.89 -4.15 -17.68
CA GLY A 119 7.47 -3.86 -17.84
C GLY A 119 7.21 -2.91 -19.02
N SER A 120 5.94 -2.75 -19.39
CA SER A 120 5.50 -1.81 -20.44
C SER A 120 4.34 -0.92 -19.99
N GLY A 121 3.93 -1.05 -18.74
CA GLY A 121 2.76 -0.39 -18.19
C GLY A 121 3.03 1.04 -17.74
N VAL A 122 4.21 1.27 -17.14
CA VAL A 122 4.64 2.57 -16.63
C VAL A 122 6.06 2.85 -17.10
N LYS A 123 6.28 4.05 -17.65
CA LYS A 123 7.62 4.53 -17.97
C LYS A 123 8.21 5.27 -16.78
N TYR A 124 9.47 5.00 -16.43
CA TYR A 124 10.14 5.72 -15.35
C TYR A 124 10.16 7.23 -15.58
N GLU A 125 10.39 7.68 -16.81
CA GLU A 125 10.33 9.11 -17.18
C GLU A 125 8.96 9.73 -16.84
N GLY A 126 7.87 9.01 -17.07
CA GLY A 126 6.52 9.49 -16.77
C GLY A 126 6.29 9.69 -15.27
N LEU A 127 6.88 8.84 -14.42
CA LEU A 127 6.84 9.03 -12.96
C LEU A 127 7.67 10.25 -12.52
N ILE A 128 8.83 10.49 -13.15
CA ILE A 128 9.67 11.66 -12.85
C ILE A 128 8.97 12.97 -13.25
N GLU A 129 8.33 13.01 -14.41
CA GLU A 129 7.55 14.17 -14.86
C GLU A 129 6.41 14.48 -13.89
N ARG A 130 5.68 13.45 -13.45
CA ARG A 130 4.61 13.59 -12.46
C ARG A 130 5.11 14.11 -11.11
N HIS A 131 6.21 13.58 -10.58
CA HIS A 131 6.71 14.01 -9.27
C HIS A 131 7.20 15.46 -9.25
N ARG A 132 7.46 16.06 -10.42
CA ARG A 132 7.90 17.47 -10.54
C ARG A 132 6.76 18.47 -10.66
N SER A 133 5.54 18.02 -10.95
CA SER A 133 4.35 18.88 -11.11
C SER A 133 3.68 19.14 -9.76
#